data_AF-A0A2V6Z8A3-F1
#
_entry.id   AF-A0A2V6Z8A3-F1
#
_cell.length_a   1.000
_cell.length_b   1.000
_cell.length_c   1.000
_cell.angle_alpha   90.00
_cell.angle_beta   90.00
_cell.angle_gamma   90.00
#
_symmetry.space_group_name_H-M   'P 1'
#
loop_
_entity.id
_entity.type
_entity.pdbx_description
1 polymer ?
#
loop_
_entity_poly.entity_id
_entity_poly.type
_entity_poly.pdbx_seq_one_letter_code
_entity_poly.pdbx_strand_id
1 'polypeptide(L)'
;MTIDRYVKTVLTVIAVALVAIAARPWLPESGWPDALRMAPAQAQSMQVREATIPKAWGKFMTYNSGNLLLEGPDRSLRIVDLDGKPPEFPKMKWIIKFE
;
A
#
# COMPACT_ATOMS: atom_id res chain seq x y z
N MET A 1 -31.85 -40.50 10.96
CA MET A 1 -31.31 -39.31 11.66
C MET A 1 -32.36 -38.22 11.61
N THR A 2 -33.19 -38.11 12.65
CA THR A 2 -34.19 -37.04 12.75
C THR A 2 -33.42 -35.78 13.11
N ILE A 3 -33.24 -34.87 12.16
CA ILE A 3 -32.52 -33.62 12.41
C ILE A 3 -33.32 -32.84 13.45
N ASP A 4 -32.70 -32.52 14.59
CA ASP A 4 -33.35 -31.77 15.64
C ASP A 4 -33.80 -30.40 15.11
N ARG A 5 -34.97 -29.91 15.54
CA ARG A 5 -35.48 -28.59 15.13
C ARG A 5 -34.44 -27.50 15.41
N TYR A 6 -33.73 -27.61 16.52
CA TYR A 6 -32.64 -26.72 16.89
C TYR A 6 -31.51 -26.75 15.87
N VAL A 7 -31.04 -27.95 15.47
CA VAL A 7 -29.97 -28.12 14.48
C VAL A 7 -30.38 -27.53 13.14
N LYS A 8 -31.62 -27.75 12.71
CA LYS A 8 -32.16 -27.14 11.50
C LYS A 8 -32.13 -25.61 11.58
N THR A 9 -32.57 -25.04 12.70
CA THR A 9 -32.57 -23.58 12.91
C THR A 9 -31.15 -23.01 12.89
N VAL A 10 -30.21 -23.61 13.61
CA VAL A 10 -28.82 -23.15 13.65
C VAL A 10 -28.20 -23.19 12.25
N LEU A 11 -28.39 -24.29 11.51
CA LEU A 11 -27.88 -24.41 10.15
C LEU A 11 -28.49 -23.38 9.20
N THR A 12 -29.78 -23.09 9.33
CA THR A 12 -30.42 -22.04 8.51
C THR A 12 -29.85 -20.66 8.80
N VAL A 13 -29.59 -20.32 10.07
CA VAL A 13 -29.00 -19.02 10.44
C VAL A 13 -27.58 -18.90 9.87
N ILE A 14 -26.77 -19.96 9.98
CA ILE A 14 -25.42 -19.98 9.42
C ILE A 14 -25.47 -19.85 7.89
N ALA A 15 -26.35 -20.58 7.22
CA ALA A 15 -26.51 -20.50 5.77
C ALA A 15 -26.86 -19.08 5.31
N VAL A 16 -27.81 -18.42 5.98
CA VAL A 16 -28.19 -17.02 5.67
C VAL A 16 -27.02 -16.07 5.90
N ALA A 17 -26.28 -16.23 7.01
CA ALA A 17 -25.11 -15.39 7.30
C ALA A 17 -24.03 -15.53 6.22
N LEU A 18 -23.76 -16.76 5.76
CA LEU A 18 -22.78 -17.01 4.69
C LEU A 18 -23.21 -16.42 3.35
N VAL A 19 -24.50 -16.53 3.00
CA VAL A 19 -25.05 -15.89 1.79
C VAL A 19 -24.92 -14.38 1.86
N ALA A 20 -25.20 -13.77 3.01
CA ALA A 20 -25.03 -12.33 3.21
C ALA A 20 -23.57 -11.89 3.05
N ILE A 21 -22.62 -12.64 3.59
CA ILE A 21 -21.18 -12.38 3.43
C ILE A 21 -20.75 -12.50 1.96
N ALA A 22 -21.20 -13.56 1.26
CA ALA A 22 -20.89 -13.76 -0.15
C ALA A 22 -21.49 -12.68 -1.05
N ALA A 23 -22.66 -12.14 -0.71
CA ALA A 23 -23.31 -11.07 -1.46
C ALA A 23 -22.71 -9.67 -1.24
N ARG A 24 -21.88 -9.48 -0.20
CA ARG A 24 -21.26 -8.18 0.15
C ARG A 24 -20.55 -7.46 -1.01
N PRO A 25 -19.80 -8.10 -1.93
CA PRO A 25 -19.09 -7.41 -3.01
C PRO A 25 -20.00 -6.63 -3.97
N TRP A 26 -21.29 -6.96 -4.00
CA TRP A 26 -22.28 -6.32 -4.86
C TRP A 26 -23.23 -5.37 -4.10
N LEU A 27 -23.06 -5.22 -2.79
CA LEU A 27 -23.91 -4.39 -1.94
C LEU A 27 -23.19 -3.07 -1.60
N PRO A 28 -23.85 -1.91 -1.72
CA PRO A 28 -23.25 -0.63 -1.39
C PRO A 28 -22.94 -0.52 0.12
N GLU A 29 -21.73 -0.09 0.43
CA GLU A 29 -21.21 0.13 1.80
C GLU A 29 -21.99 1.18 2.61
N SER A 30 -22.90 1.92 1.99
CA SER A 30 -23.69 2.99 2.61
C SER A 30 -24.82 2.49 3.52
N GLY A 31 -25.20 1.21 3.44
CA GLY A 31 -26.31 0.64 4.21
C GLY A 31 -25.93 -0.18 5.44
N TRP A 32 -24.63 -0.33 5.73
CA TRP A 32 -24.17 -1.23 6.79
C TRP A 32 -23.96 -0.49 8.12
N PRO A 33 -24.40 -1.04 9.26
CA PRO A 33 -24.05 -0.52 10.58
C PRO A 33 -22.53 -0.47 10.75
N ASP A 34 -21.99 0.58 11.36
CA ASP A 34 -20.53 0.73 11.56
C ASP A 34 -19.88 -0.48 12.25
N ALA A 35 -20.62 -1.21 13.08
CA ALA A 35 -20.14 -2.45 13.72
C ALA A 35 -19.87 -3.62 12.74
N LEU A 36 -20.44 -3.58 11.53
CA LEU A 36 -20.28 -4.60 10.49
C LEU A 36 -19.45 -4.11 9.30
N ARG A 37 -18.99 -2.85 9.34
CA ARG A 37 -18.02 -2.31 8.39
C ARG A 37 -16.67 -2.89 8.78
N MET A 38 -16.13 -3.76 7.92
CA MET A 38 -14.72 -4.11 8.07
C MET A 38 -13.91 -2.86 7.74
N ALA A 39 -12.94 -2.53 8.59
CA ALA A 39 -11.93 -1.54 8.20
C ALA A 39 -11.36 -2.01 6.85
N PRO A 40 -11.28 -1.15 5.82
CA PRO A 40 -10.63 -1.52 4.59
C PRO A 40 -9.25 -2.03 4.98
N ALA A 41 -8.91 -3.26 4.57
CA ALA A 41 -7.55 -3.75 4.69
C ALA A 41 -6.71 -2.70 3.97
N GLN A 42 -5.98 -1.88 4.72
CA GLN A 42 -5.06 -0.94 4.12
C GLN A 42 -4.04 -1.82 3.41
N ALA A 43 -4.26 -2.05 2.11
CA ALA A 43 -3.19 -2.45 1.23
C ALA A 43 -2.06 -1.49 1.58
N GLN A 44 -0.89 -2.02 1.93
CA GLN A 44 0.31 -1.20 2.08
C GLN A 44 0.51 -0.52 0.73
N SER A 45 -0.13 0.64 0.56
CA SER A 45 0.04 1.49 -0.60
C SER A 45 1.48 1.92 -0.48
N MET A 46 2.32 1.34 -1.32
CA MET A 46 3.71 1.71 -1.44
C MET A 46 3.73 3.21 -1.72
N GLN A 47 4.03 3.99 -0.69
CA GLN A 47 3.92 5.44 -0.72
C GLN A 47 5.02 5.93 -1.65
N VAL A 48 4.67 6.23 -2.90
CA VAL A 48 5.61 6.72 -3.91
C VAL A 48 6.01 8.12 -3.49
N ARG A 49 7.26 8.29 -3.04
CA ARG A 49 7.82 9.62 -2.77
C ARG A 49 8.33 10.20 -4.08
N GLU A 50 7.94 11.44 -4.37
CA GLU A 50 8.49 12.24 -5.45
C GLU A 50 9.63 13.10 -4.89
N ALA A 51 10.78 13.08 -5.55
CA ALA A 51 11.88 14.00 -5.28
C ALA A 51 12.16 14.82 -6.53
N THR A 52 12.13 16.15 -6.39
CA THR A 52 12.59 17.08 -7.43
C THR A 52 14.05 17.36 -7.19
N ILE A 53 14.89 17.01 -8.17
CA ILE A 53 16.33 17.26 -8.10
C ILE A 53 16.64 18.52 -8.90
N PRO A 54 17.20 19.57 -8.28
CA PRO A 54 17.61 20.77 -9.00
C PRO A 54 18.67 20.45 -10.06
N LYS A 55 18.50 20.94 -11.28
CA LYS A 55 19.52 20.82 -12.35
C LYS A 55 20.90 21.36 -11.96
N ALA A 56 20.97 22.32 -11.03
CA ALA A 56 22.23 22.84 -10.49
C ALA A 56 23.08 21.80 -9.74
N TRP A 57 22.48 20.67 -9.33
CA TRP A 57 23.19 19.62 -8.59
C TRP A 57 24.10 18.79 -9.50
N GLY A 58 23.82 18.77 -10.81
CA GLY A 58 24.67 18.13 -11.81
C GLY A 58 23.95 17.11 -12.67
N LYS A 59 24.72 16.43 -13.52
CA LYS A 59 24.22 15.38 -14.41
C LYS A 59 24.05 14.08 -13.64
N PHE A 60 22.90 13.44 -13.79
CA PHE A 60 22.67 12.12 -13.22
C PHE A 60 23.58 11.07 -13.85
N MET A 61 24.29 10.30 -13.02
CA MET A 61 25.14 9.20 -13.47
C MET A 61 24.51 7.83 -13.19
N THR A 62 24.25 7.54 -11.92
CA THR A 62 23.74 6.22 -11.51
C THR A 62 23.06 6.27 -10.15
N TYR A 63 22.28 5.23 -9.86
CA TYR A 63 21.66 4.97 -8.56
C TYR A 63 22.31 3.74 -7.93
N ASN A 64 22.81 3.86 -6.71
CA ASN A 64 23.41 2.74 -5.98
C ASN A 64 23.02 2.81 -4.51
N SER A 65 22.46 1.71 -3.98
CA SER A 65 22.23 1.51 -2.54
C SER A 65 21.53 2.69 -1.83
N GLY A 66 20.40 3.17 -2.36
CA GLY A 66 19.64 4.28 -1.76
C GLY A 66 20.19 5.68 -2.09
N ASN A 67 21.32 5.76 -2.79
CA ASN A 67 21.99 7.01 -3.12
C ASN A 67 21.97 7.29 -4.61
N LEU A 68 21.83 8.57 -4.97
CA LEU A 68 22.04 9.08 -6.33
C LEU A 68 23.45 9.62 -6.47
N LEU A 69 24.11 9.22 -7.54
CA LEU A 69 25.41 9.74 -7.93
C LEU A 69 25.21 10.76 -9.04
N LEU A 70 25.65 11.99 -8.78
CA LEU A 70 25.56 13.13 -9.69
C LEU A 70 26.96 13.64 -10.01
N GLU A 71 27.19 14.01 -11.27
CA GLU A 71 28.40 14.71 -11.71
C GLU A 71 28.15 16.22 -11.68
N GLY A 72 28.83 16.93 -10.78
CA GLY A 72 28.75 18.38 -10.68
C GLY A 72 29.35 19.09 -11.90
N PRO A 73 28.99 20.36 -12.15
CA PRO A 73 29.54 21.15 -13.27
C PRO A 73 31.06 21.37 -13.16
N ASP A 74 31.62 21.18 -11.98
CA ASP A 74 33.04 21.20 -11.63
C ASP A 74 33.75 19.83 -11.77
N ARG A 75 33.08 18.83 -12.37
CA ARG A 75 33.52 17.42 -12.41
C ARG A 75 33.67 16.77 -11.02
N SER A 76 33.04 17.34 -9.99
CA SER A 76 32.99 16.70 -8.68
C SER A 76 31.94 15.59 -8.67
N LEU A 77 32.22 14.49 -7.95
CA LEU A 77 31.23 13.46 -7.67
C LEU A 77 30.40 13.88 -6.45
N ARG A 78 29.09 13.98 -6.62
CA ARG A 78 28.14 14.33 -5.56
C ARG A 78 27.24 13.14 -5.28
N ILE A 79 27.09 12.82 -4.00
CA ILE A 79 26.27 11.70 -3.53
C ILE A 79 25.07 12.30 -2.79
N VAL A 80 23.87 11.97 -3.24
CA VAL A 80 22.62 12.41 -2.61
C VAL A 80 21.95 11.17 -2.02
N ASP A 81 21.85 11.13 -0.70
CA ASP A 81 21.14 10.07 0.00
C ASP A 81 19.64 10.32 -0.10
N LEU A 82 18.92 9.40 -0.72
CA LEU A 82 17.46 9.46 -0.80
C LEU A 82 16.83 8.75 0.40
N ASP A 83 17.52 7.76 0.95
CA ASP A 83 17.01 6.95 2.04
C ASP A 83 17.59 7.45 3.36
N GLY A 84 16.72 7.85 4.29
CA GLY A 84 17.14 8.07 5.67
C GLY A 84 17.71 6.79 6.28
N LYS A 85 18.59 6.94 7.26
CA LYS A 85 19.28 5.84 7.98
C LYS A 85 18.34 4.63 8.23
N PRO A 86 18.76 3.38 7.92
CA PRO A 86 17.94 2.18 8.13
C PRO A 86 17.44 2.09 9.60
N PRO A 87 16.23 1.59 9.87
CA PRO A 87 15.59 0.45 9.20
C PRO A 87 14.10 0.68 8.88
N GLU A 88 13.76 1.00 7.63
CA GLU A 88 12.36 0.97 7.18
C GLU A 88 12.23 0.16 5.89
N PHE A 89 11.82 -1.10 6.01
CA PHE A 89 11.17 -1.83 4.93
C PHE A 89 9.72 -1.30 4.83
N PRO A 90 9.12 -1.20 3.64
CA PRO A 90 9.51 -1.81 2.37
C PRO A 90 10.35 -0.90 1.45
N LYS A 91 11.09 -1.51 0.51
CA LYS A 91 11.88 -0.83 -0.53
C LYS A 91 11.00 0.20 -1.25
N MET A 92 11.27 1.48 -1.03
CA MET A 92 10.49 2.58 -1.61
C MET A 92 10.79 2.74 -3.10
N LYS A 93 9.77 3.10 -3.88
CA LYS A 93 9.92 3.45 -5.29
C LYS A 93 9.91 4.97 -5.40
N TRP A 94 11.04 5.54 -5.77
CA TRP A 94 11.18 6.97 -6.04
C TRP A 94 10.79 7.29 -7.48
N ILE A 95 9.98 8.33 -7.68
CA ILE A 95 9.85 8.99 -8.98
C ILE A 95 10.71 10.24 -8.91
N ILE A 96 11.79 10.25 -9.71
CA ILE A 96 12.72 11.36 -9.78
C ILE A 96 12.35 12.22 -10.99
N LYS A 97 12.05 13.50 -10.72
CA LYS A 97 11.84 14.51 -11.77
C LYS A 97 13.04 15.46 -11.74
N PHE A 98 13.66 15.63 -12.90
CA PHE A 98 14.71 16.62 -13.10
C PHE A 98 14.05 17.89 -13.64
N GLU A 99 14.14 18.98 -12.87
CA GLU A 99 13.72 20.33 -13.28
C GLU A 99 14.96 21.20 -13.57
#